data_AF-A0A1S4BZV2-F1
#
_entry.id   AF-A0A1S4BZV2-F1
#
_cell.length_a   1.000
_cell.length_b   1.000
_cell.length_c   1.000
_cell.angle_alpha   90.00
_cell.angle_beta   90.00
_cell.angle_gamma   90.00
#
_symmetry.space_group_name_H-M   'P 1'
#
loop_
_entity.id
_entity.type
_entity.pdbx_description
1 polymer ?
#
loop_
_entity_poly.entity_id
_entity_poly.type
_entity_poly.pdbx_seq_one_letter_code
_entity_poly.pdbx_strand_id
1 'polypeptide(L)'
;MSSVTHESAEMNNGMKNQENHKQQLSRDVTLGSELWTDGLLCAFEFVRGQRKTNESRSTFKNHSARHYAAREPKKPPLSKSRASYSSPQDVDKDQFIEPYYTESGYVDIENPHVQGYQQDYPYNPRERSSGNYWIPIGWARISELLQTVHVDTDWASQPVELTDEEDDVTVADVAAPYWERPVGPTWWCHVAAGHPFVNAWLNNAQWLHPAISIALRDESKLISERMKHLLYEVPVRVAGGLLFELLGQSVGDPFIEEDDIPVVLRSWQAHNFLLTALHVKGSASNINVLGIAEVQELLAAGSCNVPRTIHEVVALLTCRLARWDDRLFRKYIFGAADEAELKFMNRRTYEDMHLFSIILNQEIRRLSTQVIRVKWSLHAREEIVVELLQHLRGNAVRSLLQGILKSTRQMIEEQEAVRGRLFTIQDVMQSTVRAWLQGIMALWGVGDSTLNGRANLRLVRSGIYKIRAFVSNII
;
A
#
# COMPACT_ATOMS: atom_id res chain seq x y z
N MET A 1 74.77 6.71 -22.67
CA MET A 1 75.03 6.34 -24.09
C MET A 1 73.75 5.73 -24.64
N SER A 2 73.40 6.03 -25.88
CA SER A 2 72.12 5.70 -26.55
C SER A 2 70.90 6.41 -25.90
N SER A 3 70.02 7.19 -26.55
CA SER A 3 69.46 7.24 -27.93
C SER A 3 68.55 6.05 -28.23
N VAL A 4 67.36 6.20 -28.84
CA VAL A 4 66.86 7.22 -29.80
C VAL A 4 65.39 7.65 -29.49
N THR A 5 64.96 8.82 -29.99
CA THR A 5 63.60 9.42 -29.92
C THR A 5 62.88 9.38 -31.28
N HIS A 6 61.71 10.05 -31.44
CA HIS A 6 60.93 10.26 -32.69
C HIS A 6 59.98 9.12 -33.13
N GLU A 7 58.77 9.38 -33.68
CA GLU A 7 57.97 10.62 -33.63
C GLU A 7 56.45 10.40 -33.82
N SER A 8 55.74 11.44 -33.39
CA SER A 8 54.35 11.84 -33.61
C SER A 8 53.73 11.58 -35.00
N ALA A 9 52.42 11.37 -34.99
CA ALA A 9 51.50 11.93 -36.00
C ALA A 9 50.13 12.20 -35.36
N GLU A 10 49.74 13.47 -35.23
CA GLU A 10 48.38 13.85 -34.87
C GLU A 10 47.46 13.75 -36.09
N MET A 11 46.16 13.51 -35.87
CA MET A 11 45.15 14.18 -36.68
C MET A 11 43.86 14.38 -35.89
N ASN A 12 43.61 15.64 -35.52
CA ASN A 12 42.33 16.08 -35.02
C ASN A 12 41.26 15.92 -36.11
N ASN A 13 40.06 15.49 -35.73
CA ASN A 13 38.86 16.08 -36.34
C ASN A 13 37.76 16.21 -35.27
N GLY A 14 37.46 17.44 -34.87
CA GLY A 14 36.52 17.72 -33.80
C GLY A 14 35.17 18.17 -34.35
N MET A 15 34.10 17.41 -34.06
CA MET A 15 32.74 17.94 -34.12
C MET A 15 32.22 18.12 -32.69
N LYS A 16 32.09 19.38 -32.27
CA LYS A 16 31.41 19.75 -31.03
C LYS A 16 29.91 19.51 -31.20
N ASN A 17 29.32 18.67 -30.35
CA ASN A 17 27.92 18.77 -29.96
C ASN A 17 27.85 18.95 -28.44
N GLN A 18 28.26 20.14 -27.96
CA GLN A 18 27.92 20.59 -26.60
C GLN A 18 26.53 21.22 -26.63
N GLU A 19 25.47 20.42 -26.57
CA GLU A 19 24.10 20.92 -26.41
C GLU A 19 23.23 19.95 -25.60
N ASN A 20 22.54 20.50 -24.59
CA ASN A 20 21.26 20.03 -24.04
C ASN A 20 21.17 18.62 -23.40
N HIS A 21 22.12 18.26 -22.53
CA HIS A 21 21.91 17.24 -21.46
C HIS A 21 21.96 17.83 -20.03
N LYS A 22 21.66 19.12 -19.89
CA LYS A 22 21.03 19.65 -18.67
C LYS A 22 19.52 19.76 -18.93
N GLN A 23 18.71 19.58 -17.88
CA GLN A 23 17.23 19.60 -17.94
C GLN A 23 16.53 18.37 -18.55
N GLN A 24 16.99 17.16 -18.21
CA GLN A 24 16.07 16.03 -18.01
C GLN A 24 15.87 15.75 -16.50
N LEU A 25 15.72 16.84 -15.75
CA LEU A 25 15.32 16.85 -14.34
C LEU A 25 13.80 16.69 -14.24
N SER A 26 13.36 15.97 -13.20
CA SER A 26 12.11 16.16 -12.46
C SER A 26 11.01 16.93 -13.21
N ARG A 27 10.19 16.21 -13.99
CA ARG A 27 8.97 16.77 -14.60
C ARG A 27 7.68 16.06 -14.21
N ASP A 28 7.69 15.35 -13.08
CA ASP A 28 6.50 15.33 -12.24
C ASP A 28 6.29 16.74 -11.70
N VAL A 29 5.35 17.47 -12.32
CA VAL A 29 4.89 18.77 -11.81
C VAL A 29 3.96 18.47 -10.64
N THR A 30 4.56 18.18 -9.49
CA THR A 30 3.86 17.95 -8.22
C THR A 30 3.05 19.19 -7.85
N LEU A 31 1.73 19.06 -7.97
CA LEU A 31 0.72 20.09 -7.68
C LEU A 31 0.70 20.44 -6.18
N GLY A 32 1.70 21.19 -5.73
CA GLY A 32 1.91 21.52 -4.32
C GLY A 32 3.38 21.62 -3.88
N SER A 33 4.37 21.51 -4.77
CA SER A 33 5.80 21.54 -4.39
C SER A 33 6.25 22.76 -3.59
N GLU A 34 5.64 23.93 -3.80
CA GLU A 34 5.90 25.16 -3.01
C GLU A 34 5.16 25.18 -1.65
N LEU A 35 4.16 24.31 -1.44
CA LEU A 35 3.34 24.22 -0.22
C LEU A 35 3.84 23.16 0.77
N TRP A 36 4.59 22.17 0.28
CA TRP A 36 4.99 20.96 1.00
C TRP A 36 6.48 21.01 1.34
N THR A 37 6.79 21.81 2.36
CA THR A 37 8.14 22.02 2.89
C THR A 37 8.34 21.32 4.24
N ASP A 38 9.56 21.33 4.77
CA ASP A 38 9.84 20.99 6.17
C ASP A 38 9.32 19.62 6.65
N GLY A 39 9.32 18.63 5.76
CA GLY A 39 8.88 17.26 6.04
C GLY A 39 7.38 17.02 5.86
N LEU A 40 6.62 18.01 5.40
CA LEU A 40 5.29 17.79 4.84
C LEU A 40 5.43 17.07 3.50
N LEU A 41 4.85 15.88 3.37
CA LEU A 41 4.89 15.09 2.14
C LEU A 41 3.71 15.46 1.23
N CYS A 42 2.50 15.51 1.82
CA CYS A 42 1.34 16.19 1.23
C CYS A 42 0.29 16.52 2.29
N ALA A 43 -0.60 17.46 1.98
CA ALA A 43 -1.80 17.70 2.77
C ALA A 43 -2.92 18.27 1.93
N PHE A 44 -4.17 17.95 2.29
CA PHE A 44 -5.37 18.36 1.57
C PHE A 44 -6.53 18.75 2.50
N GLU A 45 -7.30 19.76 2.12
CA GLU A 45 -8.58 20.13 2.74
C GLU A 45 -9.75 19.85 1.79
N PHE A 46 -10.86 19.33 2.31
CA PHE A 46 -12.07 19.01 1.54
C PHE A 46 -13.06 20.18 1.51
N VAL A 47 -13.23 20.77 0.33
CA VAL A 47 -14.18 21.86 0.08
C VAL A 47 -15.52 21.29 -0.38
N ARG A 48 -16.58 21.53 0.39
CA ARG A 48 -17.96 21.19 0.01
C ARG A 48 -18.48 22.22 -0.99
N GLY A 49 -18.97 21.76 -2.13
CA GLY A 49 -19.59 22.60 -3.14
C GLY A 49 -20.89 23.23 -2.64
N GLN A 50 -21.03 24.55 -2.80
CA GLN A 50 -22.30 25.21 -2.52
C GLN A 50 -23.37 24.73 -3.52
N ARG A 51 -24.34 23.94 -3.02
CA ARG A 51 -25.60 23.72 -3.75
C ARG A 51 -26.27 25.08 -3.94
N LYS A 52 -26.44 25.51 -5.19
CA LYS A 52 -27.34 26.62 -5.54
C LYS A 52 -28.77 26.23 -5.17
N THR A 53 -29.28 26.78 -4.07
CA THR A 53 -30.69 26.71 -3.69
C THR A 53 -31.49 27.60 -4.64
N ASN A 54 -32.29 27.00 -5.52
CA ASN A 54 -33.14 27.72 -6.48
C ASN A 54 -34.36 28.35 -5.78
N GLU A 55 -34.14 29.33 -4.91
CA GLU A 55 -35.18 30.07 -4.18
C GLU A 55 -35.19 31.55 -4.53
N SER A 56 -35.86 31.90 -5.64
CA SER A 56 -36.23 33.29 -5.94
C SER A 56 -37.48 33.40 -6.82
N ARG A 57 -38.53 32.61 -6.54
CA ARG A 57 -39.85 32.83 -7.15
C ARG A 57 -40.58 33.93 -6.38
N SER A 58 -40.11 35.16 -6.55
CA SER A 58 -40.54 36.34 -5.79
C SER A 58 -42.02 36.68 -6.03
N THR A 59 -42.73 36.96 -4.94
CA THR A 59 -44.17 37.22 -4.92
C THR A 59 -44.49 38.63 -5.41
N PHE A 60 -45.27 38.77 -6.49
CA PHE A 60 -45.89 40.03 -6.90
C PHE A 60 -47.42 39.99 -6.79
N LYS A 61 -48.03 41.17 -6.59
CA LYS A 61 -49.45 41.38 -6.26
C LYS A 61 -49.97 42.68 -6.92
N ASN A 62 -51.28 42.95 -7.03
CA ASN A 62 -52.43 42.09 -6.71
C ASN A 62 -52.98 41.45 -8.00
N HIS A 63 -54.22 41.57 -8.52
CA HIS A 63 -55.47 42.23 -8.11
C HIS A 63 -56.66 41.29 -8.40
N SER A 64 -57.76 41.46 -7.67
CA SER A 64 -58.92 40.56 -7.66
C SER A 64 -60.20 41.22 -8.17
N ALA A 65 -60.90 40.59 -9.12
CA ALA A 65 -62.30 40.89 -9.45
C ALA A 65 -63.06 39.65 -9.96
N ARG A 66 -64.35 39.59 -9.65
CA ARG A 66 -65.30 38.48 -9.88
C ARG A 66 -65.67 38.33 -11.37
N HIS A 67 -66.09 37.13 -11.81
CA HIS A 67 -67.52 36.77 -12.01
C HIS A 67 -67.74 35.33 -12.52
N TYR A 68 -68.94 34.79 -12.31
CA TYR A 68 -69.37 33.45 -12.76
C TYR A 68 -70.13 33.51 -14.09
N ALA A 69 -69.89 32.54 -14.98
CA ALA A 69 -70.88 32.01 -15.96
C ALA A 69 -70.37 30.66 -16.52
N ALA A 70 -71.27 29.80 -17.01
CA ALA A 70 -70.92 28.46 -17.51
C ALA A 70 -71.33 28.25 -18.98
N ARG A 71 -70.57 27.42 -19.72
CA ARG A 71 -71.05 26.55 -20.81
C ARG A 71 -69.98 25.59 -21.35
N GLU A 72 -70.29 24.30 -21.29
CA GLU A 72 -69.76 23.24 -22.17
C GLU A 72 -70.59 23.21 -23.50
N PRO A 73 -70.38 22.31 -24.49
CA PRO A 73 -69.38 21.21 -24.63
C PRO A 73 -68.64 21.15 -25.99
N LYS A 74 -67.68 20.20 -26.15
CA LYS A 74 -67.66 19.18 -27.25
C LYS A 74 -66.55 18.11 -27.08
N LYS A 75 -66.78 16.93 -27.68
CA LYS A 75 -66.07 15.61 -27.61
C LYS A 75 -66.52 14.75 -28.82
N PRO A 76 -66.04 13.50 -29.06
CA PRO A 76 -64.74 12.83 -28.83
C PRO A 76 -64.14 12.39 -30.22
N PRO A 77 -63.57 11.18 -30.54
CA PRO A 77 -63.64 9.79 -29.98
C PRO A 77 -62.40 9.41 -29.10
N LEU A 78 -62.34 8.41 -28.19
CA LEU A 78 -62.72 6.97 -28.18
C LEU A 78 -61.79 6.09 -29.06
N SER A 79 -61.31 4.89 -28.66
CA SER A 79 -61.69 3.96 -27.57
C SER A 79 -60.48 3.26 -26.89
N LYS A 80 -60.49 3.03 -25.57
CA LYS A 80 -60.65 1.73 -24.85
C LYS A 80 -59.90 0.53 -25.47
N SER A 81 -59.07 -0.22 -24.73
CA SER A 81 -59.45 -1.35 -23.85
C SER A 81 -58.15 -2.04 -23.34
N ARG A 82 -57.97 -2.69 -22.17
CA ARG A 82 -58.73 -2.90 -20.92
C ARG A 82 -57.77 -3.55 -19.89
N ALA A 83 -57.89 -3.22 -18.60
CA ALA A 83 -57.22 -3.93 -17.50
C ALA A 83 -58.22 -4.81 -16.71
N SER A 84 -57.77 -5.91 -16.10
CA SER A 84 -58.53 -6.71 -15.12
C SER A 84 -57.56 -7.54 -14.26
N TYR A 85 -57.84 -7.63 -12.96
CA TYR A 85 -56.90 -8.03 -11.89
C TYR A 85 -56.84 -9.54 -11.60
N SER A 86 -55.72 -10.00 -11.02
CA SER A 86 -55.66 -11.05 -9.99
C SER A 86 -54.39 -10.91 -9.13
N SER A 87 -54.36 -11.54 -7.94
CA SER A 87 -53.36 -11.40 -6.86
C SER A 87 -53.70 -12.41 -5.73
N PRO A 88 -52.81 -12.81 -4.79
CA PRO A 88 -51.33 -12.82 -4.76
C PRO A 88 -50.76 -14.25 -4.54
N GLN A 89 -49.42 -14.44 -4.62
CA GLN A 89 -48.65 -15.34 -3.75
C GLN A 89 -47.13 -15.21 -3.96
N ASP A 90 -46.35 -15.53 -2.91
CA ASP A 90 -44.89 -15.43 -2.87
C ASP A 90 -44.16 -16.60 -3.51
N VAL A 91 -43.01 -16.33 -4.16
CA VAL A 91 -41.76 -17.08 -3.92
C VAL A 91 -40.54 -16.22 -4.25
N ASP A 92 -39.59 -16.27 -3.32
CA ASP A 92 -38.28 -15.61 -3.33
C ASP A 92 -37.34 -16.12 -4.45
N LYS A 93 -36.67 -15.18 -5.12
CA LYS A 93 -35.37 -15.37 -5.81
C LYS A 93 -34.61 -14.05 -5.91
N ASP A 94 -33.78 -13.75 -4.92
CA ASP A 94 -32.71 -12.74 -5.07
C ASP A 94 -31.80 -13.06 -6.27
N GLN A 95 -31.58 -12.09 -7.15
CA GLN A 95 -30.65 -12.19 -8.27
C GLN A 95 -29.62 -11.05 -8.19
N PHE A 96 -28.42 -11.38 -7.70
CA PHE A 96 -27.29 -10.46 -7.59
C PHE A 96 -26.97 -9.82 -8.94
N ILE A 97 -26.89 -8.48 -8.98
CA ILE A 97 -26.33 -7.73 -10.10
C ILE A 97 -24.89 -7.36 -9.73
N GLU A 98 -23.95 -8.10 -10.28
CA GLU A 98 -22.51 -7.86 -10.12
C GLU A 98 -22.05 -6.74 -11.07
N PRO A 99 -21.46 -5.64 -10.57
CA PRO A 99 -20.98 -4.56 -11.42
C PRO A 99 -19.62 -4.93 -12.04
N TYR A 100 -19.66 -5.31 -13.32
CA TYR A 100 -18.47 -5.57 -14.12
C TYR A 100 -17.55 -4.34 -14.16
N TYR A 101 -16.30 -4.52 -13.71
CA TYR A 101 -15.17 -3.68 -14.08
C TYR A 101 -14.31 -4.44 -15.07
N THR A 102 -14.28 -3.97 -16.32
CA THR A 102 -13.57 -4.64 -17.41
C THR A 102 -12.07 -4.68 -17.15
N GLU A 103 -11.47 -5.87 -17.20
CA GLU A 103 -10.01 -6.01 -17.28
C GLU A 103 -9.53 -5.47 -18.63
N SER A 104 -8.73 -4.40 -18.61
CA SER A 104 -8.12 -3.86 -19.83
C SER A 104 -6.91 -4.72 -20.22
N GLY A 105 -7.13 -5.71 -21.07
CA GLY A 105 -6.07 -6.52 -21.68
C GLY A 105 -5.11 -5.70 -22.54
N TYR A 106 -3.94 -6.27 -22.83
CA TYR A 106 -2.94 -5.71 -23.72
C TYR A 106 -3.46 -5.61 -25.16
N VAL A 107 -3.20 -4.47 -25.82
CA VAL A 107 -3.34 -4.31 -27.27
C VAL A 107 -2.18 -3.43 -27.76
N ASP A 108 -1.27 -4.00 -28.56
CA ASP A 108 -0.31 -3.22 -29.34
C ASP A 108 -1.05 -2.42 -30.42
N ILE A 109 -0.66 -1.16 -30.61
CA ILE A 109 -1.17 -0.32 -31.70
C ILE A 109 0.00 0.29 -32.45
N GLU A 110 0.31 -0.28 -33.61
CA GLU A 110 1.17 0.35 -34.61
C GLU A 110 0.53 1.66 -35.12
N ASN A 111 1.37 2.66 -35.35
CA ASN A 111 0.94 3.97 -35.83
C ASN A 111 0.74 3.94 -37.35
N PRO A 112 -0.37 4.46 -37.88
CA PRO A 112 -0.21 5.53 -38.87
C PRO A 112 -1.28 6.64 -38.83
N HIS A 113 -0.86 7.82 -38.37
CA HIS A 113 -0.93 9.12 -39.07
C HIS A 113 -2.28 9.71 -39.61
N VAL A 114 -2.33 11.06 -39.68
CA VAL A 114 -3.37 11.91 -40.33
C VAL A 114 -4.73 11.95 -39.58
N GLN A 115 -5.38 13.05 -39.23
CA GLN A 115 -5.16 14.52 -39.17
C GLN A 115 -6.01 15.01 -37.97
N GLY A 116 -5.84 16.17 -37.32
CA GLY A 116 -5.25 17.44 -37.78
C GLY A 116 -6.15 18.63 -37.40
N TYR A 117 -6.66 18.69 -36.16
CA TYR A 117 -7.43 19.82 -35.63
C TYR A 117 -6.94 20.21 -34.23
N GLN A 118 -6.10 21.25 -34.18
CA GLN A 118 -5.70 21.92 -32.95
C GLN A 118 -6.72 23.03 -32.63
N GLN A 119 -7.36 22.98 -31.46
CA GLN A 119 -8.14 24.08 -30.91
C GLN A 119 -7.55 24.51 -29.57
N ASP A 120 -6.79 25.59 -29.60
CA ASP A 120 -6.17 26.19 -28.41
C ASP A 120 -7.24 26.87 -27.55
N TYR A 121 -7.72 26.16 -26.51
CA TYR A 121 -8.51 26.77 -25.45
C TYR A 121 -7.59 27.22 -24.30
N PRO A 122 -7.56 28.52 -23.95
CA PRO A 122 -6.68 29.02 -22.89
C PRO A 122 -7.10 28.48 -21.52
N TYR A 123 -6.15 27.88 -20.80
CA TYR A 123 -6.35 27.27 -19.48
C TYR A 123 -6.64 28.35 -18.43
N ASN A 124 -7.92 28.63 -18.19
CA ASN A 124 -8.37 29.71 -17.32
C ASN A 124 -8.61 29.18 -15.90
N PRO A 125 -7.78 29.48 -14.87
CA PRO A 125 -7.78 28.73 -13.60
C PRO A 125 -9.00 28.95 -12.68
N ARG A 126 -10.03 29.67 -13.12
CA ARG A 126 -10.95 30.41 -12.23
C ARG A 126 -12.39 29.92 -12.13
N GLU A 127 -12.79 28.92 -12.91
CA GLU A 127 -14.13 28.32 -12.82
C GLU A 127 -14.08 26.78 -12.65
N ARG A 128 -13.47 26.32 -11.54
CA ARG A 128 -13.76 24.97 -11.04
C ARG A 128 -15.26 24.91 -10.71
N SER A 129 -15.98 23.94 -11.30
CA SER A 129 -17.43 23.81 -11.16
C SER A 129 -17.88 23.65 -9.70
N SER A 130 -19.14 23.98 -9.40
CA SER A 130 -19.74 23.97 -8.06
C SER A 130 -19.98 22.55 -7.47
N GLY A 131 -18.98 21.67 -7.53
CA GLY A 131 -18.96 20.34 -6.95
C GLY A 131 -18.17 20.28 -5.63
N ASN A 132 -18.05 19.09 -5.06
CA ASN A 132 -17.14 18.81 -3.95
C ASN A 132 -15.75 18.50 -4.50
N TYR A 133 -14.69 19.01 -3.89
CA TYR A 133 -13.31 18.75 -4.30
C TYR A 133 -12.35 18.88 -3.12
N TRP A 134 -11.11 18.42 -3.31
CA TRP A 134 -10.01 18.67 -2.37
C TRP A 134 -9.09 19.76 -2.93
N ILE A 135 -8.45 20.50 -2.03
CA ILE A 135 -7.38 21.47 -2.36
C ILE A 135 -6.10 21.06 -1.63
N PRO A 136 -4.92 21.16 -2.27
CA PRO A 136 -3.65 21.01 -1.56
C PRO A 136 -3.47 22.16 -0.58
N ILE A 137 -2.93 21.87 0.60
CA ILE A 137 -2.66 22.86 1.67
C ILE A 137 -1.22 22.70 2.18
N GLY A 138 -0.69 23.76 2.81
CA GLY A 138 0.62 23.76 3.46
C GLY A 138 0.53 24.17 4.95
N TRP A 139 1.69 24.23 5.62
CA TRP A 139 1.79 24.44 7.08
C TRP A 139 0.99 25.61 7.65
N ALA A 140 0.92 26.75 6.95
CA ALA A 140 0.14 27.91 7.39
C ALA A 140 -1.35 27.55 7.58
N ARG A 141 -1.96 26.89 6.58
CA ARG A 141 -3.36 26.46 6.65
C ARG A 141 -3.56 25.31 7.64
N ILE A 142 -2.61 24.38 7.74
CA ILE A 142 -2.65 23.33 8.79
C ILE A 142 -2.69 23.97 10.19
N SER A 143 -1.92 25.05 10.41
CA SER A 143 -1.87 25.77 11.69
C SER A 143 -3.19 26.48 12.02
N GLU A 144 -3.90 27.04 11.02
CA GLU A 144 -5.27 27.55 11.18
C GLU A 144 -6.27 26.45 11.51
N LEU A 145 -6.20 25.30 10.82
CA LEU A 145 -7.10 24.16 11.02
C LEU A 145 -6.96 23.60 12.44
N LEU A 146 -5.74 23.51 12.97
CA LEU A 146 -5.47 23.07 14.33
C LEU A 146 -6.05 23.99 15.41
N GLN A 147 -6.16 25.30 15.18
CA GLN A 147 -6.83 26.21 16.12
C GLN A 147 -8.35 25.93 16.26
N THR A 148 -8.93 25.10 15.39
CA THR A 148 -10.34 24.67 15.49
C THR A 148 -10.51 23.32 16.20
N VAL A 149 -9.42 22.57 16.40
CA VAL A 149 -9.42 21.35 17.23
C VAL A 149 -9.56 21.78 18.69
N HIS A 150 -10.58 21.28 19.37
CA HIS A 150 -10.80 21.62 20.77
C HIS A 150 -9.76 20.90 21.63
N VAL A 151 -9.00 21.68 22.40
CA VAL A 151 -8.03 21.14 23.37
C VAL A 151 -8.80 20.78 24.63
N ASP A 152 -8.98 19.49 24.87
CA ASP A 152 -9.47 18.99 26.15
C ASP A 152 -8.38 19.19 27.22
N THR A 153 -8.63 20.14 28.14
CA THR A 153 -7.60 20.66 29.05
C THR A 153 -7.21 19.70 30.16
N ASP A 154 -8.01 18.67 30.43
CA ASP A 154 -7.83 17.81 31.60
C ASP A 154 -6.55 16.98 31.50
N TRP A 155 -6.15 16.55 30.29
CA TRP A 155 -4.91 15.81 30.03
C TRP A 155 -3.65 16.65 30.32
N ALA A 156 -3.71 17.97 30.13
CA ALA A 156 -2.59 18.87 30.42
C ALA A 156 -2.35 19.07 31.92
N SER A 157 -3.26 18.59 32.78
CA SER A 157 -3.13 18.62 34.24
C SER A 157 -2.43 17.39 34.84
N GLN A 158 -2.26 16.32 34.05
CA GLN A 158 -1.60 15.09 34.49
C GLN A 158 -0.17 15.02 33.93
N PRO A 159 0.88 15.16 34.75
CA PRO A 159 2.24 14.93 34.31
C PRO A 159 2.45 13.44 34.04
N VAL A 160 2.51 13.06 32.76
CA VAL A 160 2.84 11.68 32.36
C VAL A 160 4.36 11.51 32.51
N GLU A 161 4.82 11.14 33.71
CA GLU A 161 6.21 10.81 34.00
C GLU A 161 6.61 9.47 33.36
N LEU A 162 6.76 9.47 32.03
CA LEU A 162 7.39 8.38 31.29
C LEU A 162 8.89 8.34 31.68
N THR A 163 9.20 7.58 32.72
CA THR A 163 10.58 7.27 33.10
C THR A 163 11.13 6.16 32.20
N ASP A 164 12.44 6.20 31.93
CA ASP A 164 13.12 5.27 31.00
C ASP A 164 13.12 3.79 31.47
N GLU A 165 12.47 3.46 32.59
CA GLU A 165 12.33 2.10 33.13
C GLU A 165 10.95 1.47 32.86
N GLU A 166 9.93 2.23 32.40
CA GLU A 166 8.56 1.75 32.14
C GLU A 166 8.27 1.49 30.64
N ASP A 167 9.13 0.71 29.97
CA ASP A 167 9.01 0.41 28.52
C ASP A 167 7.84 -0.55 28.16
N ASP A 168 7.01 -0.93 29.16
CA ASP A 168 5.91 -1.89 29.04
C ASP A 168 4.50 -1.24 28.96
N VAL A 169 4.36 0.06 29.22
CA VAL A 169 3.06 0.77 29.21
C VAL A 169 2.70 1.23 27.80
N THR A 170 1.54 0.84 27.26
CA THR A 170 1.19 1.12 25.85
C THR A 170 0.31 2.35 25.68
N VAL A 171 0.31 2.90 24.46
CA VAL A 171 -0.39 4.15 24.13
C VAL A 171 -1.89 4.06 24.43
N ALA A 172 -2.47 2.87 24.28
CA ALA A 172 -3.87 2.57 24.60
C ALA A 172 -4.21 2.70 26.09
N ASP A 173 -3.26 2.43 26.99
CA ASP A 173 -3.49 2.34 28.43
C ASP A 173 -3.48 3.74 29.07
N VAL A 174 -2.67 4.65 28.52
CA VAL A 174 -2.57 6.05 28.97
C VAL A 174 -3.69 6.92 28.36
N ALA A 175 -4.01 6.72 27.07
CA ALA A 175 -4.83 7.66 26.29
C ALA A 175 -6.31 7.23 26.17
N ALA A 176 -7.03 7.18 27.29
CA ALA A 176 -8.39 6.61 27.36
C ALA A 176 -9.38 7.16 26.30
N PRO A 177 -10.28 6.32 25.72
CA PRO A 177 -11.18 6.73 24.65
C PRO A 177 -12.45 7.45 25.15
N TYR A 178 -12.47 8.78 25.09
CA TYR A 178 -13.65 9.64 25.35
C TYR A 178 -14.28 10.16 24.05
N TRP A 179 -15.61 10.27 23.99
CA TRP A 179 -16.36 10.33 22.72
C TRP A 179 -16.95 11.71 22.39
N GLU A 180 -16.29 12.46 21.52
CA GLU A 180 -16.80 13.71 20.95
C GLU A 180 -17.56 13.51 19.62
N ARG A 181 -18.31 14.55 19.20
CA ARG A 181 -18.93 14.59 17.87
C ARG A 181 -17.93 15.16 16.85
N PRO A 182 -17.80 14.60 15.63
CA PRO A 182 -16.96 15.17 14.59
C PRO A 182 -17.37 16.61 14.21
N VAL A 183 -16.57 17.57 14.64
CA VAL A 183 -16.69 19.00 14.32
C VAL A 183 -15.55 19.45 13.42
N GLY A 184 -15.62 20.69 12.91
CA GLY A 184 -14.58 21.27 12.07
C GLY A 184 -14.54 20.73 10.63
N PRO A 185 -13.61 21.27 9.80
CA PRO A 185 -13.40 20.86 8.41
C PRO A 185 -12.80 19.46 8.28
N THR A 186 -12.90 18.88 7.09
CA THR A 186 -12.31 17.57 6.75
C THR A 186 -10.98 17.78 6.05
N TRP A 187 -9.89 17.22 6.59
CA TRP A 187 -8.53 17.37 6.03
C TRP A 187 -7.64 16.16 6.32
N TRP A 188 -6.62 15.96 5.48
CA TRP A 188 -5.57 14.95 5.66
C TRP A 188 -4.22 15.64 5.63
N CYS A 189 -3.32 15.27 6.53
CA CYS A 189 -1.92 15.68 6.55
C CYS A 189 -1.02 14.44 6.57
N HIS A 190 -0.01 14.42 5.71
CA HIS A 190 0.97 13.35 5.57
C HIS A 190 2.39 13.91 5.71
N VAL A 191 3.17 13.37 6.64
CA VAL A 191 4.48 13.90 7.05
C VAL A 191 5.54 12.81 7.12
N ALA A 192 6.81 13.16 6.89
CA ALA A 192 7.94 12.28 7.14
C ALA A 192 8.32 12.30 8.63
N ALA A 193 8.17 11.18 9.33
CA ALA A 193 8.33 11.13 10.80
C ALA A 193 9.74 11.52 11.26
N GLY A 194 10.76 11.08 10.52
CA GLY A 194 12.16 11.38 10.79
C GLY A 194 12.60 12.81 10.46
N HIS A 195 11.73 13.68 9.93
CA HIS A 195 12.12 15.05 9.62
C HIS A 195 12.20 15.92 10.90
N PRO A 196 13.30 16.67 11.16
CA PRO A 196 13.48 17.40 12.42
C PRO A 196 12.35 18.38 12.76
N PHE A 197 11.81 19.09 11.76
CA PHE A 197 10.67 20.00 11.96
C PHE A 197 9.39 19.24 12.34
N VAL A 198 9.13 18.07 11.74
CA VAL A 198 7.94 17.25 12.05
C VAL A 198 8.03 16.69 13.47
N ASN A 199 9.21 16.20 13.87
CA ASN A 199 9.45 15.78 15.25
C ASN A 199 9.22 16.94 16.24
N ALA A 200 9.80 18.11 15.98
CA ALA A 200 9.59 19.30 16.82
C ALA A 200 8.13 19.78 16.85
N TRP A 201 7.41 19.73 15.74
CA TRP A 201 6.00 20.11 15.64
C TRP A 201 5.11 19.16 16.47
N LEU A 202 5.31 17.85 16.34
CA LEU A 202 4.57 16.83 17.10
C LEU A 202 4.95 16.84 18.59
N ASN A 203 6.22 17.07 18.95
CA ASN A 203 6.66 17.14 20.34
C ASN A 203 6.01 18.30 21.12
N ASN A 204 5.76 19.42 20.45
CA ASN A 204 5.21 20.63 21.05
C ASN A 204 3.70 20.81 20.80
N ALA A 205 3.01 19.77 20.33
CA ALA A 205 1.60 19.80 19.95
C ALA A 205 0.65 19.73 21.16
N GLN A 206 0.24 20.87 21.71
CA GLN A 206 -0.72 20.94 22.83
C GLN A 206 -2.13 20.40 22.50
N TRP A 207 -2.45 20.22 21.21
CA TRP A 207 -3.72 19.67 20.71
C TRP A 207 -3.70 18.15 20.54
N LEU A 208 -2.57 17.49 20.85
CA LEU A 208 -2.32 16.08 20.61
C LEU A 208 -1.90 15.42 21.94
N HIS A 209 -2.55 14.32 22.31
CA HIS A 209 -2.21 13.60 23.55
C HIS A 209 -0.73 13.13 23.52
N PRO A 210 0.07 13.32 24.59
CA PRO A 210 1.52 13.06 24.56
C PRO A 210 1.91 11.66 24.09
N ALA A 211 1.18 10.62 24.54
CA ALA A 211 1.43 9.24 24.09
C ALA A 211 1.19 9.04 22.59
N ILE A 212 0.27 9.79 21.97
CA ILE A 212 0.00 9.74 20.52
C ILE A 212 1.06 10.55 19.75
N SER A 213 1.53 11.67 20.31
CA SER A 213 2.70 12.39 19.80
C SER A 213 3.96 11.52 19.78
N ILE A 214 4.17 10.69 20.81
CA ILE A 214 5.26 9.71 20.85
C ILE A 214 5.03 8.63 19.80
N ALA A 215 3.86 7.99 19.77
CA ALA A 215 3.53 6.93 18.82
C ALA A 215 3.76 7.33 17.36
N LEU A 216 3.32 8.53 16.95
CA LEU A 216 3.49 9.01 15.57
C LEU A 216 4.95 9.33 15.21
N ARG A 217 5.81 9.64 16.20
CA ARG A 217 7.23 9.99 16.01
C ARG A 217 8.20 8.82 16.11
N ASP A 218 7.86 7.80 16.90
CA ASP A 218 8.73 6.67 17.21
C ASP A 218 8.01 5.36 16.86
N GLU A 219 8.52 4.65 15.85
CA GLU A 219 7.96 3.37 15.41
C GLU A 219 8.19 2.24 16.42
N SER A 220 9.15 2.37 17.34
CA SER A 220 9.48 1.33 18.31
C SER A 220 8.48 1.21 19.46
N LYS A 221 7.71 2.27 19.74
CA LYS A 221 6.77 2.31 20.86
C LYS A 221 5.45 1.62 20.53
N LEU A 222 5.03 0.70 21.40
CA LEU A 222 3.84 -0.13 21.20
C LEU A 222 2.55 0.69 21.31
N ILE A 223 1.63 0.48 20.37
CA ILE A 223 0.28 1.08 20.38
C ILE A 223 -0.63 0.28 21.33
N SER A 224 -0.47 -1.05 21.45
CA SER A 224 -1.28 -1.88 22.33
C SER A 224 -0.59 -3.14 22.87
N GLU A 225 -0.82 -3.49 24.14
CA GLU A 225 -0.35 -4.76 24.75
C GLU A 225 -0.71 -6.00 23.92
N ARG A 226 -1.88 -5.98 23.25
CA ARG A 226 -2.34 -7.07 22.36
C ARG A 226 -1.30 -7.46 21.31
N MET A 227 -0.42 -6.53 20.96
CA MET A 227 0.57 -6.64 19.88
C MET A 227 1.98 -7.00 20.37
N LYS A 228 2.21 -7.11 21.70
CA LYS A 228 3.51 -7.48 22.31
C LYS A 228 4.06 -8.86 21.87
N HIS A 229 3.25 -9.67 21.19
CA HIS A 229 3.62 -10.97 20.61
C HIS A 229 3.34 -11.07 19.10
N LEU A 230 3.05 -9.94 18.44
CA LEU A 230 2.79 -9.82 17.01
C LEU A 230 3.85 -8.89 16.38
N LEU A 231 4.04 -9.00 15.06
CA LEU A 231 5.06 -8.25 14.32
C LEU A 231 4.48 -7.01 13.61
N TYR A 232 3.38 -6.48 14.14
CA TYR A 232 2.56 -5.42 13.57
C TYR A 232 1.59 -4.87 14.62
N GLU A 233 1.12 -3.64 14.46
CA GLU A 233 0.07 -3.05 15.31
C GLU A 233 -1.34 -3.21 14.70
N VAL A 234 -2.35 -3.39 15.56
CA VAL A 234 -3.78 -3.39 15.18
C VAL A 234 -4.43 -2.06 15.62
N PRO A 235 -5.39 -1.51 14.86
CA PRO A 235 -6.09 -0.27 15.22
C PRO A 235 -6.67 -0.25 16.65
N VAL A 236 -6.38 0.80 17.43
CA VAL A 236 -6.96 1.00 18.78
C VAL A 236 -7.53 2.42 18.94
N ARG A 237 -8.62 2.52 19.71
CA ARG A 237 -9.27 3.80 20.05
C ARG A 237 -8.52 4.49 21.18
N VAL A 238 -8.03 5.71 20.92
CA VAL A 238 -7.25 6.51 21.87
C VAL A 238 -7.58 8.00 21.72
N ALA A 239 -7.71 8.70 22.85
CA ALA A 239 -8.02 10.14 22.95
C ALA A 239 -9.06 10.64 21.91
N GLY A 240 -10.23 10.00 21.87
CA GLY A 240 -11.34 10.34 20.96
C GLY A 240 -11.13 10.03 19.47
N GLY A 241 -9.98 9.45 19.10
CA GLY A 241 -9.66 9.02 17.75
C GLY A 241 -9.44 7.51 17.60
N LEU A 242 -8.76 7.15 16.51
CA LEU A 242 -8.31 5.82 16.15
C LEU A 242 -6.84 5.91 15.72
N LEU A 243 -5.95 5.24 16.46
CA LEU A 243 -4.53 5.13 16.16
C LEU A 243 -4.26 3.74 15.57
N PHE A 244 -3.54 3.68 14.45
CA PHE A 244 -3.30 2.45 13.70
C PHE A 244 -2.05 2.56 12.81
N GLU A 245 -1.59 1.42 12.32
CA GLU A 245 -0.58 1.34 11.27
C GLU A 245 -1.20 0.90 9.95
N LEU A 246 -0.62 1.35 8.84
CA LEU A 246 -0.71 0.69 7.55
C LEU A 246 0.70 0.33 7.09
N LEU A 247 0.86 -0.90 6.60
CA LEU A 247 2.12 -1.40 6.04
C LEU A 247 2.20 -1.08 4.54
N GLY A 248 3.41 -1.03 4.00
CA GLY A 248 3.66 -0.98 2.57
C GLY A 248 5.14 -1.00 2.21
N GLN A 249 5.46 -0.72 0.95
CA GLN A 249 6.83 -0.59 0.45
C GLN A 249 7.01 0.73 -0.33
N SER A 250 8.17 1.35 -0.17
CA SER A 250 8.73 2.33 -1.10
C SER A 250 9.39 1.57 -2.24
N VAL A 251 9.02 1.86 -3.49
CA VAL A 251 9.60 1.20 -4.67
C VAL A 251 10.90 1.89 -5.05
N GLY A 252 12.00 1.12 -5.12
CA GLY A 252 13.32 1.65 -5.50
C GLY A 252 13.41 2.00 -6.98
N ASP A 253 14.33 2.91 -7.35
CA ASP A 253 14.59 3.24 -8.75
C ASP A 253 15.39 2.13 -9.47
N PRO A 254 14.79 1.43 -10.47
CA PRO A 254 15.46 0.35 -11.20
C PRO A 254 16.59 0.82 -12.12
N PHE A 255 16.73 2.12 -12.40
CA PHE A 255 17.83 2.66 -13.20
C PHE A 255 19.14 2.81 -12.41
N ILE A 256 19.08 2.70 -11.07
CA ILE A 256 20.24 2.79 -10.16
C ILE A 256 20.38 1.57 -9.22
N GLU A 257 19.64 0.49 -9.49
CA GLU A 257 19.62 -0.76 -8.71
C GLU A 257 19.28 -0.56 -7.21
N GLU A 258 18.36 0.36 -6.90
CA GLU A 258 17.91 0.63 -5.54
C GLU A 258 16.86 -0.41 -5.08
N ASP A 259 17.05 -1.02 -3.89
CA ASP A 259 16.15 -2.03 -3.32
C ASP A 259 14.81 -1.44 -2.82
N ASP A 260 13.73 -2.21 -2.91
CA ASP A 260 12.41 -1.85 -2.33
C ASP A 260 12.48 -1.79 -0.79
N ILE A 261 12.20 -0.62 -0.19
CA ILE A 261 12.33 -0.40 1.26
C ILE A 261 10.97 -0.53 1.97
N PRO A 262 10.85 -1.35 3.04
CA PRO A 262 9.64 -1.40 3.86
C PRO A 262 9.33 -0.07 4.54
N VAL A 263 8.07 0.33 4.52
CA VAL A 263 7.56 1.53 5.19
C VAL A 263 6.40 1.22 6.12
N VAL A 264 6.26 2.01 7.18
CA VAL A 264 5.15 1.96 8.14
C VAL A 264 4.50 3.33 8.21
N LEU A 265 3.18 3.36 8.06
CA LEU A 265 2.38 4.58 8.06
C LEU A 265 1.60 4.69 9.37
N ARG A 266 2.23 5.26 10.41
CA ARG A 266 1.60 5.49 11.71
C ARG A 266 0.54 6.58 11.56
N SER A 267 -0.70 6.25 11.88
CA SER A 267 -1.89 6.97 11.43
C SER A 267 -2.83 7.25 12.59
N TRP A 268 -3.15 8.53 12.84
CA TRP A 268 -4.18 8.92 13.82
C TRP A 268 -5.34 9.64 13.14
N GLN A 269 -6.53 9.05 13.24
CA GLN A 269 -7.78 9.58 12.74
C GLN A 269 -8.59 10.12 13.92
N ALA A 270 -8.84 11.42 13.97
CA ALA A 270 -9.69 12.07 14.98
C ALA A 270 -10.71 13.00 14.31
N HIS A 271 -11.87 13.18 14.94
CA HIS A 271 -13.01 13.98 14.43
C HIS A 271 -13.26 13.82 12.92
N ASN A 272 -12.88 14.83 12.13
CA ASN A 272 -13.02 14.88 10.67
C ASN A 272 -11.68 14.80 9.91
N PHE A 273 -10.56 14.58 10.60
CA PHE A 273 -9.21 14.64 10.03
C PHE A 273 -8.37 13.36 10.26
N LEU A 274 -7.27 13.28 9.50
CA LEU A 274 -6.28 12.21 9.56
C LEU A 274 -4.88 12.84 9.53
N LEU A 275 -4.03 12.42 10.45
CA LEU A 275 -2.59 12.65 10.41
C LEU A 275 -1.89 11.32 10.15
N THR A 276 -1.01 11.26 9.14
CA THR A 276 -0.20 10.07 8.84
C THR A 276 1.30 10.39 8.80
N ALA A 277 2.06 9.73 9.65
CA ALA A 277 3.51 9.85 9.75
C ALA A 277 4.20 8.65 9.05
N LEU A 278 5.08 8.94 8.09
CA LEU A 278 5.82 7.93 7.33
C LEU A 278 7.12 7.57 8.05
N HIS A 279 7.26 6.29 8.36
CA HIS A 279 8.48 5.66 8.86
C HIS A 279 9.08 4.79 7.75
N VAL A 280 10.41 4.81 7.62
CA VAL A 280 11.15 4.14 6.53
C VAL A 280 12.24 3.28 7.15
N LYS A 281 12.23 1.97 6.88
CA LYS A 281 13.12 0.99 7.53
C LYS A 281 14.50 0.83 6.87
N GLY A 282 15.00 1.90 6.28
CA GLY A 282 16.24 1.91 5.50
C GLY A 282 16.58 3.31 4.98
N SER A 283 17.44 3.39 3.97
CA SER A 283 17.83 4.65 3.34
C SER A 283 17.80 4.49 1.82
N ALA A 284 16.96 5.30 1.16
CA ALA A 284 16.91 5.46 -0.28
C ALA A 284 17.14 6.93 -0.65
N SER A 285 17.55 7.16 -1.89
CA SER A 285 17.70 8.47 -2.50
C SER A 285 16.36 9.17 -2.75
N ASN A 286 15.30 8.40 -2.97
CA ASN A 286 13.93 8.86 -3.16
C ASN A 286 12.94 7.93 -2.40
N ILE A 287 11.87 8.50 -1.85
CA ILE A 287 10.83 7.73 -1.12
C ILE A 287 9.56 7.71 -1.97
N ASN A 288 9.29 6.57 -2.59
CA ASN A 288 8.26 6.40 -3.61
C ASN A 288 7.22 5.34 -3.21
N VAL A 289 6.30 5.73 -2.33
CA VAL A 289 5.20 4.86 -1.87
C VAL A 289 4.00 5.01 -2.82
N LEU A 290 4.01 4.24 -3.91
CA LEU A 290 3.02 4.33 -5.00
C LEU A 290 1.55 4.28 -4.53
N GLY A 291 1.26 3.52 -3.47
CA GLY A 291 -0.09 3.47 -2.88
C GLY A 291 -0.56 4.79 -2.28
N ILE A 292 0.35 5.64 -1.80
CA ILE A 292 0.04 6.98 -1.29
C ILE A 292 -0.05 7.97 -2.45
N ALA A 293 0.84 7.85 -3.45
CA ALA A 293 0.81 8.66 -4.66
C ALA A 293 -0.52 8.54 -5.43
N GLU A 294 -1.04 7.32 -5.64
CA GLU A 294 -2.35 7.09 -6.28
C GLU A 294 -3.52 7.78 -5.53
N VAL A 295 -3.42 7.95 -4.20
CA VAL A 295 -4.43 8.69 -3.41
C VAL A 295 -4.24 10.19 -3.54
N GLN A 296 -3.00 10.68 -3.44
CA GLN A 296 -2.63 12.09 -3.63
C GLN A 296 -3.10 12.62 -4.99
N GLU A 297 -2.85 11.87 -6.08
CA GLU A 297 -3.34 12.18 -7.43
C GLU A 297 -4.87 12.21 -7.49
N LEU A 298 -5.55 11.22 -6.91
CA LEU A 298 -7.02 11.12 -6.89
C LEU A 298 -7.66 12.32 -6.19
N LEU A 299 -7.06 12.84 -5.12
CA LEU A 299 -7.50 14.06 -4.45
C LEU A 299 -7.22 15.31 -5.29
N ALA A 300 -6.00 15.44 -5.83
CA ALA A 300 -5.58 16.60 -6.63
C ALA A 300 -6.37 16.75 -7.95
N ALA A 301 -6.71 15.64 -8.59
CA ALA A 301 -7.44 15.60 -9.86
C ALA A 301 -8.94 15.98 -9.74
N GLY A 302 -9.52 15.96 -8.54
CA GLY A 302 -10.89 16.46 -8.31
C GLY A 302 -12.00 15.70 -9.05
N SER A 303 -11.83 14.39 -9.28
CA SER A 303 -12.78 13.55 -10.05
C SER A 303 -14.20 13.52 -9.46
N CYS A 304 -15.19 13.11 -10.26
CA CYS A 304 -16.58 12.97 -9.81
C CYS A 304 -16.79 12.00 -8.62
N ASN A 305 -15.81 11.12 -8.37
CA ASN A 305 -15.82 10.09 -7.33
C ASN A 305 -14.81 10.36 -6.19
N VAL A 306 -14.39 11.62 -5.96
CA VAL A 306 -13.54 11.95 -4.81
C VAL A 306 -14.18 11.55 -3.47
N PRO A 307 -13.38 11.10 -2.48
CA PRO A 307 -13.86 10.84 -1.13
C PRO A 307 -14.41 12.12 -0.50
N ARG A 308 -15.39 11.97 0.40
CA ARG A 308 -16.12 13.07 1.05
C ARG A 308 -16.03 13.02 2.57
N THR A 309 -15.43 11.96 3.11
CA THR A 309 -15.19 11.73 4.53
C THR A 309 -13.78 11.21 4.74
N ILE A 310 -13.23 11.41 5.93
CA ILE A 310 -11.87 10.95 6.21
C ILE A 310 -11.76 9.42 6.28
N HIS A 311 -12.84 8.72 6.66
CA HIS A 311 -12.89 7.25 6.58
C HIS A 311 -12.70 6.72 5.16
N GLU A 312 -13.20 7.45 4.14
CA GLU A 312 -12.99 7.09 2.73
C GLU A 312 -11.55 7.33 2.29
N VAL A 313 -10.85 8.34 2.84
CA VAL A 313 -9.40 8.53 2.63
C VAL A 313 -8.61 7.38 3.26
N VAL A 314 -8.90 7.00 4.52
CA VAL A 314 -8.25 5.84 5.17
C VAL A 314 -8.50 4.56 4.35
N ALA A 315 -9.73 4.28 3.95
CA ALA A 315 -10.06 3.10 3.15
C ALA A 315 -9.38 3.10 1.76
N LEU A 316 -9.19 4.27 1.15
CA LEU A 316 -8.43 4.41 -0.09
C LEU A 316 -6.94 4.15 0.13
N LEU A 317 -6.31 4.71 1.16
CA LEU A 317 -4.91 4.46 1.52
C LEU A 317 -4.68 2.96 1.77
N THR A 318 -5.48 2.33 2.63
CA THR A 318 -5.43 0.88 2.89
C THR A 318 -5.57 0.06 1.61
N CYS A 319 -6.51 0.45 0.71
CA CYS A 319 -6.74 -0.25 -0.55
C CYS A 319 -5.58 -0.10 -1.54
N ARG A 320 -5.01 1.10 -1.69
CA ARG A 320 -3.92 1.34 -2.65
C ARG A 320 -2.60 0.75 -2.18
N LEU A 321 -2.28 0.81 -0.88
CA LEU A 321 -1.12 0.12 -0.30
C LEU A 321 -1.22 -1.40 -0.51
N ALA A 322 -2.32 -2.03 -0.08
CA ALA A 322 -2.53 -3.47 -0.25
C ALA A 322 -2.45 -3.92 -1.72
N ARG A 323 -2.99 -3.13 -2.66
CA ARG A 323 -2.90 -3.40 -4.11
C ARG A 323 -1.48 -3.33 -4.67
N TRP A 324 -0.59 -2.53 -4.09
CA TRP A 324 0.80 -2.43 -4.53
C TRP A 324 1.66 -3.53 -3.94
N ASP A 325 1.54 -3.82 -2.64
CA ASP A 325 2.09 -5.03 -2.04
C ASP A 325 1.70 -6.29 -2.84
N ASP A 326 0.41 -6.43 -3.17
CA ASP A 326 -0.13 -7.59 -3.92
C ASP A 326 0.43 -7.72 -5.34
N ARG A 327 1.03 -6.65 -5.90
CA ARG A 327 1.77 -6.67 -7.17
C ARG A 327 3.24 -7.02 -6.93
N LEU A 328 3.87 -6.44 -5.91
CA LEU A 328 5.27 -6.66 -5.54
C LEU A 328 5.51 -8.10 -5.11
N PHE A 329 4.64 -8.67 -4.27
CA PHE A 329 4.72 -10.08 -3.84
C PHE A 329 4.63 -11.04 -5.03
N ARG A 330 3.67 -10.84 -5.94
CA ARG A 330 3.55 -11.67 -7.14
C ARG A 330 4.75 -11.52 -8.08
N LYS A 331 5.19 -10.29 -8.35
CA LYS A 331 6.32 -10.01 -9.26
C LYS A 331 7.65 -10.54 -8.75
N TYR A 332 8.01 -10.23 -7.50
CA TYR A 332 9.39 -10.41 -7.00
C TYR A 332 9.57 -11.62 -6.07
N ILE A 333 8.50 -12.17 -5.49
CA ILE A 333 8.59 -13.27 -4.52
C ILE A 333 7.97 -14.55 -5.11
N PHE A 334 6.78 -14.47 -5.69
CA PHE A 334 6.13 -15.65 -6.29
C PHE A 334 6.72 -15.95 -7.68
N GLY A 335 6.90 -14.94 -8.54
CA GLY A 335 7.59 -15.10 -9.83
C GLY A 335 9.01 -15.64 -9.68
N ALA A 336 9.75 -15.23 -8.65
CA ALA A 336 11.06 -15.80 -8.34
C ALA A 336 11.00 -17.27 -7.83
N ALA A 337 9.89 -17.69 -7.21
CA ALA A 337 9.64 -19.09 -6.90
C ALA A 337 9.25 -19.91 -8.15
N ASP A 338 8.51 -19.31 -9.09
CA ASP A 338 8.21 -19.92 -10.40
C ASP A 338 9.51 -20.10 -11.22
N GLU A 339 10.41 -19.12 -11.20
CA GLU A 339 11.76 -19.24 -11.77
C GLU A 339 12.58 -20.35 -11.09
N ALA A 340 12.53 -20.49 -9.76
CA ALA A 340 13.22 -21.56 -9.05
C ALA A 340 12.68 -22.96 -9.44
N GLU A 341 11.36 -23.09 -9.63
CA GLU A 341 10.74 -24.32 -10.15
C GLU A 341 11.15 -24.60 -11.60
N LEU A 342 11.18 -23.58 -12.46
CA LEU A 342 11.60 -23.72 -13.86
C LEU A 342 13.09 -24.07 -13.98
N LYS A 343 13.96 -23.44 -13.18
CA LYS A 343 15.39 -23.81 -13.05
C LYS A 343 15.52 -25.28 -12.65
N PHE A 344 14.75 -25.73 -11.66
CA PHE A 344 14.76 -27.12 -11.21
C PHE A 344 14.31 -28.10 -12.30
N MET A 345 13.14 -27.87 -12.90
CA MET A 345 12.57 -28.75 -13.94
C MET A 345 13.50 -28.93 -15.13
N ASN A 346 14.17 -27.86 -15.56
CA ASN A 346 15.04 -27.86 -16.73
C ASN A 346 16.42 -28.48 -16.48
N ARG A 347 17.03 -28.26 -15.31
CA ARG A 347 18.44 -28.61 -15.05
C ARG A 347 18.66 -29.97 -14.38
N ARG A 348 17.64 -30.49 -13.68
CA ARG A 348 17.67 -31.75 -12.89
C ARG A 348 18.07 -33.05 -13.63
N THR A 349 18.27 -32.98 -14.94
CA THR A 349 18.61 -34.13 -15.81
C THR A 349 19.96 -33.96 -16.53
N TYR A 350 20.58 -32.78 -16.47
CA TYR A 350 21.71 -32.41 -17.35
C TYR A 350 22.91 -31.78 -16.64
N GLU A 351 22.76 -31.23 -15.44
CA GLU A 351 23.86 -30.62 -14.66
C GLU A 351 24.42 -31.58 -13.61
N ASP A 352 25.56 -31.22 -12.99
CA ASP A 352 26.03 -31.88 -11.78
C ASP A 352 25.03 -31.64 -10.65
N MET A 353 24.20 -32.63 -10.40
CA MET A 353 23.15 -32.62 -9.37
C MET A 353 23.67 -32.31 -7.96
N HIS A 354 24.95 -32.55 -7.68
CA HIS A 354 25.53 -32.21 -6.38
C HIS A 354 25.74 -30.69 -6.24
N LEU A 355 26.45 -30.07 -7.20
CA LEU A 355 26.69 -28.62 -7.19
C LEU A 355 25.40 -27.82 -7.44
N PHE A 356 24.59 -28.24 -8.40
CA PHE A 356 23.29 -27.64 -8.69
C PHE A 356 22.37 -27.66 -7.46
N SER A 357 22.34 -28.77 -6.72
CA SER A 357 21.51 -28.89 -5.51
C SER A 357 21.97 -27.96 -4.37
N ILE A 358 23.28 -27.72 -4.21
CA ILE A 358 23.79 -26.75 -3.22
C ILE A 358 23.28 -25.34 -3.55
N ILE A 359 23.48 -24.90 -4.81
CA ILE A 359 23.16 -23.53 -5.25
C ILE A 359 21.66 -23.29 -5.17
N LEU A 360 20.84 -24.19 -5.73
CA LEU A 360 19.39 -24.03 -5.74
C LEU A 360 18.78 -24.16 -4.32
N ASN A 361 19.36 -24.95 -3.41
CA ASN A 361 18.92 -25.03 -2.01
C ASN A 361 19.18 -23.69 -1.27
N GLN A 362 20.24 -22.95 -1.60
CA GLN A 362 20.46 -21.59 -1.07
C GLN A 362 19.41 -20.60 -1.59
N GLU A 363 19.09 -20.66 -2.90
CA GLU A 363 18.04 -19.82 -3.49
C GLU A 363 16.66 -20.12 -2.87
N ILE A 364 16.29 -21.39 -2.73
CA ILE A 364 15.04 -21.84 -2.10
C ILE A 364 14.97 -21.42 -0.62
N ARG A 365 16.08 -21.47 0.14
CA ARG A 365 16.13 -20.96 1.52
C ARG A 365 15.84 -19.46 1.59
N ARG A 366 16.41 -18.66 0.68
CA ARG A 366 16.14 -17.22 0.58
C ARG A 366 14.67 -16.96 0.24
N LEU A 367 14.13 -17.64 -0.77
CA LEU A 367 12.74 -17.49 -1.23
C LEU A 367 11.73 -17.94 -0.16
N SER A 368 11.94 -19.10 0.46
CA SER A 368 11.10 -19.59 1.57
C SER A 368 11.03 -18.58 2.72
N THR A 369 12.14 -17.94 3.07
CA THR A 369 12.18 -16.86 4.08
C THR A 369 11.32 -15.65 3.69
N GLN A 370 11.35 -15.23 2.41
CA GLN A 370 10.50 -14.13 1.93
C GLN A 370 9.03 -14.53 1.82
N VAL A 371 8.71 -15.76 1.38
CA VAL A 371 7.35 -16.32 1.35
C VAL A 371 6.74 -16.39 2.75
N ILE A 372 7.54 -16.71 3.78
CA ILE A 372 7.13 -16.65 5.19
C ILE A 372 6.87 -15.19 5.63
N ARG A 373 7.74 -14.23 5.25
CA ARG A 373 7.51 -12.79 5.55
C ARG A 373 6.24 -12.24 4.91
N VAL A 374 5.94 -12.63 3.67
CA VAL A 374 4.66 -12.32 3.00
C VAL A 374 3.49 -12.85 3.83
N LYS A 375 3.55 -14.09 4.33
CA LYS A 375 2.49 -14.64 5.21
C LYS A 375 2.21 -13.76 6.42
N TRP A 376 3.26 -13.35 7.14
CA TRP A 376 3.11 -12.49 8.32
C TRP A 376 2.48 -11.13 7.96
N SER A 377 2.92 -10.51 6.86
CA SER A 377 2.34 -9.24 6.36
C SER A 377 0.87 -9.36 5.95
N LEU A 378 0.46 -10.48 5.36
CA LEU A 378 -0.92 -10.71 4.97
C LEU A 378 -1.85 -10.94 6.17
N HIS A 379 -1.42 -11.70 7.19
CA HIS A 379 -2.19 -11.81 8.43
C HIS A 379 -2.25 -10.49 9.20
N ALA A 380 -1.16 -9.72 9.23
CA ALA A 380 -1.17 -8.36 9.77
C ALA A 380 -2.24 -7.49 9.10
N ARG A 381 -2.25 -7.49 7.76
CA ARG A 381 -3.24 -6.75 6.97
C ARG A 381 -4.66 -7.24 7.20
N GLU A 382 -4.89 -8.55 7.36
CA GLU A 382 -6.21 -9.11 7.65
C GLU A 382 -6.76 -8.56 8.98
N GLU A 383 -6.02 -8.67 10.08
CA GLU A 383 -6.45 -8.18 11.40
C GLU A 383 -6.63 -6.65 11.43
N ILE A 384 -5.70 -5.89 10.82
CA ILE A 384 -5.83 -4.43 10.67
C ILE A 384 -7.13 -4.08 9.94
N VAL A 385 -7.42 -4.73 8.82
CA VAL A 385 -8.62 -4.42 8.01
C VAL A 385 -9.92 -4.88 8.71
N VAL A 386 -9.89 -5.97 9.48
CA VAL A 386 -11.01 -6.41 10.32
C VAL A 386 -11.36 -5.35 11.38
N GLU A 387 -10.38 -4.77 12.06
CA GLU A 387 -10.62 -3.75 13.09
C GLU A 387 -11.03 -2.40 12.48
N LEU A 388 -10.42 -2.00 11.34
CA LEU A 388 -10.86 -0.84 10.55
C LEU A 388 -12.33 -0.99 10.09
N LEU A 389 -12.80 -2.19 9.75
CA LEU A 389 -14.21 -2.47 9.36
C LEU A 389 -15.22 -2.33 10.51
N GLN A 390 -14.78 -2.56 11.75
CA GLN A 390 -15.59 -2.30 12.95
C GLN A 390 -15.67 -0.81 13.25
N HIS A 391 -14.62 -0.04 12.94
CA HIS A 391 -14.42 1.31 13.43
C HIS A 391 -14.80 2.42 12.44
N LEU A 392 -14.46 2.27 11.16
CA LEU A 392 -14.72 3.25 10.11
C LEU A 392 -16.16 3.15 9.58
N ARG A 393 -16.71 4.29 9.13
CA ARG A 393 -18.13 4.41 8.73
C ARG A 393 -18.29 4.83 7.27
N GLY A 394 -19.10 4.09 6.53
CA GLY A 394 -19.54 4.41 5.16
C GLY A 394 -19.74 3.16 4.30
N ASN A 395 -20.67 3.19 3.36
CA ASN A 395 -20.92 2.02 2.49
C ASN A 395 -19.78 1.81 1.49
N ALA A 396 -19.20 2.89 0.94
CA ALA A 396 -18.01 2.82 0.10
C ALA A 396 -16.80 2.27 0.87
N VAL A 397 -16.59 2.75 2.10
CA VAL A 397 -15.56 2.24 3.04
C VAL A 397 -15.71 0.74 3.25
N ARG A 398 -16.92 0.27 3.59
CA ARG A 398 -17.17 -1.16 3.82
C ARG A 398 -16.92 -2.01 2.57
N SER A 399 -17.39 -1.57 1.41
CA SER A 399 -17.14 -2.24 0.13
C SER A 399 -15.63 -2.36 -0.18
N LEU A 400 -14.87 -1.27 -0.03
CA LEU A 400 -13.42 -1.26 -0.23
C LEU A 400 -12.70 -2.23 0.73
N LEU A 401 -12.94 -2.11 2.03
CA LEU A 401 -12.26 -2.92 3.05
C LEU A 401 -12.65 -4.41 2.97
N GLN A 402 -13.91 -4.74 2.66
CA GLN A 402 -14.34 -6.12 2.40
C GLN A 402 -13.67 -6.70 1.13
N GLY A 403 -13.45 -5.86 0.11
CA GLY A 403 -12.64 -6.22 -1.06
C GLY A 403 -11.19 -6.58 -0.68
N ILE A 404 -10.56 -5.80 0.20
CA ILE A 404 -9.21 -6.07 0.71
C ILE A 404 -9.17 -7.37 1.52
N LEU A 405 -10.15 -7.64 2.39
CA LEU A 405 -10.21 -8.93 3.10
C LEU A 405 -10.29 -10.12 2.13
N LYS A 406 -11.11 -9.98 1.06
CA LYS A 406 -11.22 -11.03 0.03
C LYS A 406 -9.87 -11.24 -0.69
N SER A 407 -9.23 -10.19 -1.18
CA SER A 407 -7.94 -10.33 -1.89
C SER A 407 -6.81 -10.81 -0.99
N THR A 408 -6.78 -10.37 0.27
CA THR A 408 -5.78 -10.80 1.26
C THR A 408 -5.88 -12.29 1.57
N ARG A 409 -7.10 -12.83 1.71
CA ARG A 409 -7.32 -14.28 1.88
C ARG A 409 -6.91 -15.09 0.65
N GLN A 410 -7.28 -14.62 -0.54
CA GLN A 410 -6.83 -15.24 -1.80
C GLN A 410 -5.30 -15.21 -1.94
N MET A 411 -4.65 -14.13 -1.51
CA MET A 411 -3.19 -14.03 -1.49
C MET A 411 -2.54 -14.98 -0.47
N ILE A 412 -3.17 -15.24 0.68
CA ILE A 412 -2.71 -16.25 1.64
C ILE A 412 -2.80 -17.66 1.01
N GLU A 413 -3.86 -17.96 0.27
CA GLU A 413 -4.00 -19.21 -0.49
C GLU A 413 -2.91 -19.36 -1.58
N GLU A 414 -2.65 -18.29 -2.35
CA GLU A 414 -1.53 -18.23 -3.32
C GLU A 414 -0.17 -18.45 -2.65
N GLN A 415 0.08 -17.77 -1.52
CA GLN A 415 1.31 -17.89 -0.72
C GLN A 415 1.53 -19.31 -0.21
N GLU A 416 0.48 -19.95 0.33
CA GLU A 416 0.53 -21.33 0.82
C GLU A 416 0.85 -22.32 -0.32
N ALA A 417 0.26 -22.12 -1.50
CA ALA A 417 0.56 -22.91 -2.70
C ALA A 417 2.02 -22.73 -3.17
N VAL A 418 2.54 -21.50 -3.16
CA VAL A 418 3.96 -21.21 -3.45
C VAL A 418 4.88 -21.93 -2.46
N ARG A 419 4.57 -21.90 -1.15
CA ARG A 419 5.36 -22.64 -0.14
C ARG A 419 5.32 -24.16 -0.38
N GLY A 420 4.16 -24.70 -0.78
CA GLY A 420 4.02 -26.12 -1.13
C GLY A 420 4.91 -26.55 -2.30
N ARG A 421 5.02 -25.71 -3.35
CA ARG A 421 5.90 -25.97 -4.50
C ARG A 421 7.38 -25.91 -4.11
N LEU A 422 7.80 -24.86 -3.40
CA LEU A 422 9.18 -24.74 -2.89
C LEU A 422 9.60 -25.94 -2.01
N PHE A 423 8.72 -26.39 -1.11
CA PHE A 423 8.96 -27.57 -0.28
C PHE A 423 9.09 -28.85 -1.12
N THR A 424 8.22 -29.04 -2.11
CA THR A 424 8.23 -30.20 -3.01
C THR A 424 9.54 -30.29 -3.80
N ILE A 425 10.00 -29.15 -4.34
CA ILE A 425 11.31 -29.06 -5.02
C ILE A 425 12.44 -29.49 -4.07
N GLN A 426 12.43 -28.96 -2.85
CA GLN A 426 13.48 -29.21 -1.86
C GLN A 426 13.54 -30.68 -1.42
N ASP A 427 12.41 -31.38 -1.25
CA ASP A 427 12.40 -32.81 -0.93
C ASP A 427 12.85 -33.70 -2.11
N VAL A 428 12.44 -33.39 -3.35
CA VAL A 428 12.92 -34.14 -4.54
C VAL A 428 14.43 -33.96 -4.74
N MET A 429 14.96 -32.76 -4.48
CA MET A 429 16.41 -32.50 -4.46
C MET A 429 17.12 -33.32 -3.37
N GLN A 430 16.63 -33.27 -2.13
CA GLN A 430 17.23 -33.99 -1.00
C GLN A 430 17.18 -35.52 -1.18
N SER A 431 16.07 -36.06 -1.67
CA SER A 431 15.91 -37.50 -1.92
C SER A 431 16.82 -37.99 -3.05
N THR A 432 17.02 -37.19 -4.11
CA THR A 432 17.97 -37.50 -5.19
C THR A 432 19.41 -37.53 -4.68
N VAL A 433 19.85 -36.52 -3.91
CA VAL A 433 21.19 -36.51 -3.30
C VAL A 433 21.38 -37.69 -2.33
N ARG A 434 20.33 -38.03 -1.56
CA ARG A 434 20.32 -39.19 -0.64
C ARG A 434 20.49 -40.52 -1.39
N ALA A 435 19.79 -40.70 -2.51
CA ALA A 435 19.91 -41.89 -3.35
C ALA A 435 21.30 -42.01 -4.00
N TRP A 436 21.88 -40.89 -4.48
CA TRP A 436 23.24 -40.84 -5.02
C TRP A 436 24.30 -41.23 -3.97
N LEU A 437 24.21 -40.70 -2.75
CA LEU A 437 25.08 -41.08 -1.62
C LEU A 437 24.95 -42.57 -1.29
N GLN A 438 23.73 -43.12 -1.28
CA GLN A 438 23.49 -44.55 -1.05
C GLN A 438 24.11 -45.42 -2.16
N GLY A 439 24.00 -45.01 -3.43
CA GLY A 439 24.64 -45.68 -4.56
C GLY A 439 26.17 -45.72 -4.43
N ILE A 440 26.80 -44.62 -4.00
CA ILE A 440 28.23 -44.59 -3.70
C ILE A 440 28.58 -45.52 -2.53
N MET A 441 27.83 -45.49 -1.43
CA MET A 441 28.08 -46.38 -0.29
C MET A 441 27.96 -47.87 -0.64
N ALA A 442 27.04 -48.23 -1.55
CA ALA A 442 26.90 -49.58 -2.08
C ALA A 442 28.09 -49.97 -2.97
N LEU A 443 28.47 -49.11 -3.93
CA LEU A 443 29.65 -49.32 -4.80
C LEU A 443 30.97 -49.45 -4.02
N TRP A 444 31.08 -48.80 -2.86
CA TRP A 444 32.25 -48.84 -1.99
C TRP A 444 32.18 -49.95 -0.93
N GLY A 445 31.20 -50.87 -1.01
CA GLY A 445 31.11 -52.05 -0.15
C GLY A 445 30.82 -51.76 1.33
N VAL A 446 30.29 -50.58 1.67
CA VAL A 446 30.05 -50.14 3.06
C VAL A 446 28.75 -50.77 3.65
N GLY A 447 28.04 -51.58 2.85
CA GLY A 447 26.70 -52.09 3.16
C GLY A 447 26.61 -53.39 3.96
N ASP A 448 27.69 -54.18 4.10
CA ASP A 448 27.67 -55.42 4.88
C ASP A 448 28.88 -55.52 5.84
N SER A 449 28.67 -56.10 7.02
CA SER A 449 29.52 -55.92 8.19
C SER A 449 30.12 -57.21 8.75
N THR A 450 30.43 -58.18 7.88
CA THR A 450 31.28 -59.32 8.21
C THR A 450 32.51 -59.42 7.29
N LEU A 451 33.61 -58.74 7.65
CA LEU A 451 34.99 -59.30 7.67
C LEU A 451 36.05 -58.27 8.15
N ASN A 452 37.15 -58.80 8.70
CA ASN A 452 38.24 -58.08 9.38
C ASN A 452 38.95 -57.01 8.52
N GLY A 453 39.23 -55.83 9.10
CA GLY A 453 40.06 -54.82 8.42
C GLY A 453 40.36 -53.52 9.21
N ARG A 454 41.17 -53.59 10.28
CA ARG A 454 41.50 -52.44 11.15
C ARG A 454 42.12 -51.21 10.43
N ALA A 455 42.62 -51.35 9.20
CA ALA A 455 43.16 -50.24 8.40
C ALA A 455 42.06 -49.33 7.79
N ASN A 456 40.98 -49.89 7.24
CA ASN A 456 39.98 -49.13 6.49
C ASN A 456 39.14 -48.18 7.36
N LEU A 457 38.99 -48.50 8.65
CA LEU A 457 38.11 -47.75 9.56
C LEU A 457 38.50 -46.27 9.72
N ARG A 458 39.75 -45.87 9.44
CA ARG A 458 40.19 -44.46 9.48
C ARG A 458 39.74 -43.67 8.25
N LEU A 459 39.88 -44.21 7.03
CA LEU A 459 39.37 -43.55 5.82
C LEU A 459 37.84 -43.51 5.84
N VAL A 460 37.18 -44.63 6.16
CA VAL A 460 35.70 -44.69 6.21
C VAL A 460 35.15 -43.71 7.26
N ARG A 461 35.75 -43.62 8.46
CA ARG A 461 35.36 -42.57 9.43
C ARG A 461 35.63 -41.16 8.91
N SER A 462 36.79 -40.88 8.32
CA SER A 462 37.10 -39.55 7.76
C SER A 462 36.11 -39.13 6.67
N GLY A 463 35.73 -40.05 5.78
CA GLY A 463 34.67 -39.86 4.78
C GLY A 463 33.31 -39.60 5.44
N ILE A 464 32.89 -40.44 6.39
CA ILE A 464 31.60 -40.28 7.10
C ILE A 464 31.54 -38.96 7.89
N TYR A 465 32.63 -38.53 8.53
CA TYR A 465 32.68 -37.22 9.22
C TYR A 465 32.62 -36.04 8.24
N LYS A 466 33.28 -36.12 7.07
CA LYS A 466 33.12 -35.11 6.00
C LYS A 466 31.69 -35.09 5.45
N ILE A 467 31.08 -36.25 5.20
CA ILE A 467 29.68 -36.36 4.74
C ILE A 467 28.72 -35.82 5.81
N ARG A 468 28.94 -36.08 7.10
CA ARG A 468 28.12 -35.51 8.19
C ARG A 468 28.26 -34.00 8.30
N ALA A 469 29.47 -33.45 8.23
CA ALA A 469 29.69 -32.01 8.23
C ALA A 469 29.08 -31.34 6.99
N PHE A 470 29.15 -32.00 5.83
CA PHE A 470 28.55 -31.53 4.58
C PHE A 470 27.01 -31.55 4.62
N VAL A 471 26.39 -32.64 5.10
CA VAL A 471 24.93 -32.72 5.33
C VAL A 471 24.48 -31.68 6.37
N SER A 472 25.28 -31.43 7.41
CA SER A 472 25.01 -30.40 8.42
C SER A 472 25.22 -28.96 7.94
N ASN A 473 25.67 -28.76 6.69
CA ASN A 473 25.69 -27.47 5.99
C ASN A 473 24.64 -27.41 4.83
N ILE A 474 23.87 -28.48 4.63
CA ILE A 474 22.79 -28.60 3.63
C ILE A 474 21.40 -28.60 4.29
N ILE A 475 21.34 -29.01 5.56
CA ILE A 475 20.27 -28.73 6.54
C ILE A 475 20.50 -27.33 7.11
#